data_AF-A7VG92-F1
#
_entry.id   AF-A7VG92-F1
#
_cell.length_a   1.000
_cell.length_b   1.000
_cell.length_c   1.000
_cell.angle_alpha   90.00
_cell.angle_beta   90.00
_cell.angle_gamma   90.00
#
_symmetry.space_group_name_H-M   'P 1'
#
loop_
_entity.id
_entity.type
_entity.pdbx_description
1 polymer ?
#
loop_
_entity_poly.entity_id
_entity_poly.type
_entity_poly.pdbx_seq_one_letter_code
_entity_poly.pdbx_strand_id
1 'polypeptide(L)'
;MRIFTCKHQLEDMMTCIYDAWVYALRVGHDKVQLRTEPIVQATLFDEYVHVDADAEKTEKVLRSVRNKIGMQAYIDVYYACLMEDDVLDDIYRFLRIGFQAGPRVIGMLAEPPVSRMLEIRRAVGNEIHHFREFARFNSIDNKVYVCHLEPKHDVIYQVAEHFADRMPDEYFMILDDNRKYAVIHPGKHYSGQQADREREISEQNRYMKEKAQKMYLRELSDEEMKTLRQTELLKDEYTELWKTFFHTIGIEQRKNPTCQRNLMPIWKRKHAVEFMQ
;
A
#
# COMPACT_ATOMS: atom_id res chain seq x y z
N MET A 1 -22.71 13.57 19.96
CA MET A 1 -21.56 12.62 19.97
C MET A 1 -20.29 13.46 19.97
N ARG A 2 -19.14 12.94 20.42
CA ARG A 2 -17.85 13.57 20.09
C ARG A 2 -17.19 12.77 18.97
N ILE A 3 -16.86 13.45 17.87
CA ILE A 3 -16.27 12.88 16.67
C ILE A 3 -14.83 13.36 16.59
N PHE A 4 -13.88 12.42 16.69
CA PHE A 4 -12.47 12.72 16.51
C PHE A 4 -12.14 12.60 15.02
N THR A 5 -11.43 13.59 14.49
CA THR A 5 -11.06 13.67 13.08
C THR A 5 -9.56 13.82 12.91
N CYS A 6 -9.02 13.28 11.83
CA CYS A 6 -7.59 13.38 11.54
C CYS A 6 -7.34 13.21 10.03
N LYS A 7 -6.11 13.47 9.58
CA LYS A 7 -5.70 13.17 8.20
C LYS A 7 -5.66 11.66 7.96
N HIS A 8 -5.76 11.28 6.69
CA HIS A 8 -5.65 9.88 6.26
C HIS A 8 -4.17 9.47 6.14
N GLN A 9 -3.49 9.41 7.28
CA GLN A 9 -2.11 8.95 7.39
C GLN A 9 -1.98 8.05 8.63
N LEU A 10 -1.06 7.07 8.59
CA LEU A 10 -0.92 6.09 9.66
C LEU A 10 -0.73 6.74 11.05
N GLU A 11 0.15 7.73 11.15
CA GLU A 11 0.44 8.40 12.44
C GLU A 11 -0.77 9.18 12.95
N ASP A 12 -1.41 9.98 12.09
CA ASP A 12 -2.64 10.72 12.41
C ASP A 12 -3.76 9.77 12.90
N MET A 13 -4.00 8.68 12.18
CA MET A 13 -5.02 7.69 12.53
C MET A 13 -4.74 7.02 13.88
N MET A 14 -3.49 6.62 14.14
CA MET A 14 -3.13 5.97 15.41
C MET A 14 -3.22 6.94 16.59
N THR A 15 -2.79 8.20 16.40
CA THR A 15 -2.94 9.23 17.42
C THR A 15 -4.41 9.56 17.69
N CYS A 16 -5.23 9.65 16.64
CA CYS A 16 -6.67 9.85 16.75
C CYS A 16 -7.34 8.72 17.56
N ILE A 17 -6.98 7.45 17.29
CA ILE A 17 -7.41 6.30 18.07
C ILE A 17 -7.01 6.43 19.54
N TYR A 18 -5.77 6.85 19.82
CA TYR A 18 -5.29 7.01 21.19
C TYR A 18 -6.09 8.06 21.96
N ASP A 19 -6.25 9.26 21.40
CA ASP A 19 -6.95 10.37 22.07
C ASP A 19 -8.44 10.08 22.24
N ALA A 20 -9.07 9.49 21.22
CA ALA A 20 -10.45 9.00 21.29
C ALA A 20 -10.61 7.95 22.41
N TRP A 21 -9.66 7.03 22.55
CA TRP A 21 -9.67 6.01 23.59
C TRP A 21 -9.54 6.60 25.00
N VAL A 22 -8.61 7.53 25.20
CA VAL A 22 -8.41 8.20 26.51
C VAL A 22 -9.67 8.97 26.91
N TYR A 23 -10.32 9.64 25.97
CA TYR A 23 -11.58 10.31 26.21
C TYR A 23 -12.71 9.32 26.51
N ALA A 24 -12.83 8.25 25.73
CA ALA A 24 -13.83 7.20 25.90
C ALA A 24 -13.78 6.53 27.27
N LEU A 25 -12.59 6.38 27.88
CA LEU A 25 -12.46 5.85 29.24
C LEU A 25 -13.17 6.71 30.30
N ARG A 26 -13.40 8.00 30.05
CA ARG A 26 -14.08 8.91 30.97
C ARG A 26 -15.60 8.97 30.76
N VAL A 27 -16.05 8.86 29.51
CA VAL A 27 -17.45 9.13 29.13
C VAL A 27 -18.21 7.92 28.55
N GLY A 28 -17.50 6.83 28.26
CA GLY A 28 -18.00 5.64 27.57
C GLY A 28 -17.67 5.62 26.07
N HIS A 29 -17.36 4.44 25.53
CA HIS A 29 -17.00 4.26 24.12
C HIS A 29 -18.17 4.53 23.15
N ASP A 30 -19.42 4.46 23.60
CA ASP A 30 -20.60 4.62 22.73
C ASP A 30 -20.93 6.10 22.42
N LYS A 31 -20.21 7.03 23.05
CA LYS A 31 -20.33 8.48 22.80
C LYS A 31 -19.21 9.03 21.90
N VAL A 32 -18.39 8.14 21.37
CA VAL A 32 -17.18 8.46 20.59
C VAL A 32 -17.28 7.82 19.22
N GLN A 33 -17.01 8.61 18.20
CA GLN A 33 -16.87 8.16 16.82
C GLN A 33 -15.59 8.75 16.24
N LEU A 34 -14.95 8.04 15.31
CA LEU A 34 -13.79 8.55 14.58
C LEU A 34 -14.10 8.68 13.10
N ARG A 35 -13.49 9.64 12.42
CA ARG A 35 -13.56 9.80 10.96
C ARG A 35 -12.28 10.40 10.40
N THR A 36 -11.97 10.10 9.14
CA THR A 36 -10.89 10.80 8.42
C THR A 36 -11.40 12.08 7.76
N GLU A 37 -10.54 13.07 7.64
CA GLU A 37 -10.81 14.32 6.93
C GLU A 37 -10.61 14.17 5.42
N PRO A 38 -11.31 14.96 4.58
CA PRO A 38 -12.22 16.05 4.93
C PRO A 38 -13.63 15.58 5.31
N ILE A 39 -14.25 16.27 6.28
CA ILE A 39 -15.66 16.05 6.62
C ILE A 39 -16.57 16.77 5.62
N VAL A 40 -17.14 16.00 4.68
CA VAL A 40 -18.01 16.55 3.62
C VAL A 40 -19.34 17.07 4.18
N GLN A 41 -19.90 16.41 5.20
CA GLN A 41 -21.16 16.80 5.81
C GLN A 41 -21.08 16.68 7.35
N ALA A 42 -21.05 17.83 8.01
CA ALA A 42 -21.12 17.91 9.46
C ALA A 42 -22.56 17.78 9.97
N THR A 43 -22.74 17.09 11.08
CA THR A 43 -24.01 16.98 11.82
C THR A 43 -24.11 18.10 12.86
N LEU A 44 -25.33 18.63 13.07
CA LEU A 44 -25.55 19.83 13.89
C LEU A 44 -25.26 19.63 15.38
N PHE A 45 -25.42 18.41 15.89
CA PHE A 45 -25.35 18.10 17.33
C PHE A 45 -24.06 17.39 17.75
N ASP A 46 -23.11 17.24 16.83
CA ASP A 46 -21.85 16.57 17.10
C ASP A 46 -20.70 17.57 17.22
N GLU A 47 -19.80 17.27 18.15
CA GLU A 47 -18.59 18.05 18.37
C GLU A 47 -17.43 17.39 17.63
N TYR A 48 -16.79 18.13 16.73
CA TYR A 48 -15.67 17.65 15.93
C TYR A 48 -14.35 18.11 16.54
N VAL A 49 -13.43 17.18 16.76
CA VAL A 49 -12.12 17.44 17.35
C VAL A 49 -11.04 16.91 16.42
N HIS A 50 -10.33 17.83 15.77
CA HIS A 50 -9.14 17.51 14.97
C HIS A 50 -8.00 17.04 15.88
N VAL A 51 -7.29 16.01 15.43
CA VAL A 51 -6.13 15.43 16.10
C VAL A 51 -4.96 15.38 15.15
N ASP A 52 -3.86 16.05 15.53
CA ASP A 52 -2.58 16.01 14.83
C ASP A 52 -1.77 14.76 15.18
N ALA A 53 -0.90 14.34 14.26
CA ALA A 53 0.04 13.24 14.45
C ALA A 53 0.95 13.42 15.69
N ASP A 54 1.23 12.30 16.36
CA ASP A 54 2.11 12.23 17.54
C ASP A 54 2.77 10.84 17.54
N ALA A 55 4.07 10.83 17.29
CA ALA A 55 4.84 9.60 17.14
C ALA A 55 4.86 8.75 18.44
N GLU A 56 4.83 9.38 19.61
CA GLU A 56 4.84 8.67 20.89
C GLU A 56 3.50 7.96 21.15
N LYS A 57 2.38 8.64 20.86
CA LYS A 57 1.04 8.05 20.97
C LYS A 57 0.86 6.92 19.95
N THR A 58 1.32 7.14 18.71
CA THR A 58 1.31 6.13 17.65
C THR A 58 2.01 4.85 18.08
N GLU A 59 3.26 4.95 18.56
CA GLU A 59 4.04 3.79 19.00
C GLU A 59 3.37 3.07 20.17
N LYS A 60 2.75 3.81 21.12
CA LYS A 60 2.00 3.21 22.23
C LYS A 60 0.82 2.36 21.74
N VAL A 61 0.06 2.84 20.76
CA VAL A 61 -1.07 2.10 20.17
C VAL A 61 -0.56 0.86 19.46
N LEU A 62 0.37 1.02 18.52
CA LEU A 62 0.90 -0.08 17.71
C LEU A 62 1.54 -1.18 18.57
N ARG A 63 2.33 -0.79 19.58
CA ARG A 63 2.91 -1.72 20.55
C ARG A 63 1.84 -2.45 21.36
N SER A 64 0.78 -1.76 21.76
CA SER A 64 -0.32 -2.37 22.52
C SER A 64 -1.07 -3.40 21.68
N VAL A 65 -1.34 -3.10 20.40
CA VAL A 65 -1.97 -4.03 19.46
C VAL A 65 -1.09 -5.27 19.30
N ARG A 66 0.22 -5.09 19.02
CA ARG A 66 1.16 -6.19 18.82
C ARG A 66 1.27 -7.09 20.06
N ASN A 67 1.34 -6.51 21.25
CA ASN A 67 1.59 -7.26 22.49
C ASN A 67 0.33 -7.89 23.08
N LYS A 68 -0.82 -7.23 23.00
CA LYS A 68 -2.06 -7.71 23.65
C LYS A 68 -2.96 -8.52 22.73
N ILE A 69 -2.97 -8.21 21.44
CA ILE A 69 -3.84 -8.85 20.45
C ILE A 69 -3.01 -9.77 19.56
N GLY A 70 -1.86 -9.31 19.07
CA GLY A 70 -0.91 -10.14 18.32
C GLY A 70 -0.50 -9.55 16.97
N MET A 71 0.46 -10.21 16.33
CA MET A 71 1.03 -9.75 15.06
C MET A 71 0.02 -9.74 13.91
N GLN A 72 -0.90 -10.71 13.88
CA GLN A 72 -1.93 -10.75 12.83
C GLN A 72 -2.86 -9.53 12.92
N ALA A 73 -3.31 -9.15 14.12
CA ALA A 73 -4.12 -7.96 14.31
C ALA A 73 -3.37 -6.68 13.94
N TYR A 74 -2.07 -6.61 14.24
CA TYR A 74 -1.21 -5.50 13.81
C TYR A 74 -1.17 -5.38 12.29
N ILE A 75 -0.99 -6.51 11.57
CA ILE A 75 -1.01 -6.54 10.10
C ILE A 75 -2.37 -6.11 9.57
N ASP A 76 -3.47 -6.61 10.16
CA ASP A 76 -4.83 -6.28 9.72
C ASP A 76 -5.13 -4.78 9.90
N VAL A 77 -4.71 -4.18 11.02
CA VAL A 77 -4.82 -2.74 11.26
C VAL A 77 -3.97 -1.94 10.28
N TYR A 78 -2.73 -2.37 10.02
CA TYR A 78 -1.87 -1.72 9.03
C TYR A 78 -2.49 -1.76 7.63
N TYR A 79 -3.02 -2.91 7.20
CA TYR A 79 -3.70 -3.03 5.91
C TYR A 79 -4.96 -2.15 5.84
N ALA A 80 -5.68 -1.98 6.94
CA ALA A 80 -6.81 -1.06 6.98
C ALA A 80 -6.37 0.40 6.77
N CYS A 81 -5.23 0.81 7.32
CA CYS A 81 -4.69 2.16 7.08
C CYS A 81 -4.26 2.43 5.63
N LEU A 82 -4.16 1.41 4.78
CA LEU A 82 -3.88 1.56 3.34
C LEU A 82 -5.16 1.76 2.52
N MET A 83 -6.33 1.53 3.12
CA MET A 83 -7.60 1.58 2.41
C MET A 83 -8.03 3.03 2.17
N GLU A 84 -8.34 3.39 0.93
CA GLU A 84 -8.81 4.73 0.54
C GLU A 84 -10.11 5.18 1.24
N ASP A 85 -11.04 4.25 1.51
CA ASP A 85 -12.30 4.60 2.17
C ASP A 85 -12.08 4.87 3.68
N ASP A 86 -12.91 5.70 4.32
CA ASP A 86 -12.81 5.97 5.76
C ASP A 86 -13.13 4.72 6.60
N VAL A 87 -12.08 4.11 7.15
CA VAL A 87 -12.13 2.91 8.00
C VAL A 87 -11.67 3.17 9.43
N LEU A 88 -11.46 4.42 9.82
CA LEU A 88 -10.86 4.75 11.11
C LEU A 88 -11.72 4.25 12.28
N ASP A 89 -13.03 4.43 12.15
CA ASP A 89 -14.00 3.95 13.14
C ASP A 89 -14.12 2.41 13.15
N ASP A 90 -13.96 1.76 12.00
CA ASP A 90 -13.95 0.30 11.88
C ASP A 90 -12.74 -0.27 12.65
N ILE A 91 -11.55 0.33 12.49
CA ILE A 91 -10.35 -0.01 13.25
C ILE A 91 -10.59 0.17 14.74
N TYR A 92 -11.14 1.32 15.16
CA TYR A 92 -11.40 1.60 16.57
C TYR A 92 -12.36 0.57 17.20
N ARG A 93 -13.45 0.24 16.52
CA ARG A 93 -14.41 -0.78 16.99
C ARG A 93 -13.79 -2.17 17.04
N PHE A 94 -12.97 -2.54 16.06
CA PHE A 94 -12.21 -3.79 16.09
C PHE A 94 -11.28 -3.84 17.30
N LEU A 95 -10.54 -2.77 17.58
CA LEU A 95 -9.63 -2.70 18.73
C LEU A 95 -10.37 -2.80 20.07
N ARG A 96 -11.58 -2.24 20.20
CA ARG A 96 -12.42 -2.41 21.40
C ARG A 96 -12.64 -3.88 21.75
N ILE A 97 -13.02 -4.69 20.76
CA ILE A 97 -13.22 -6.14 20.94
C ILE A 97 -11.88 -6.83 21.13
N GLY A 98 -10.86 -6.43 20.36
CA GLY A 98 -9.53 -7.01 20.38
C GLY A 98 -8.84 -6.90 21.73
N PHE A 99 -8.93 -5.76 22.42
CA PHE A 99 -8.33 -5.59 23.74
C PHE A 99 -9.06 -6.33 24.86
N GLN A 100 -10.31 -6.75 24.65
CA GLN A 100 -11.06 -7.60 25.60
C GLN A 100 -10.82 -9.09 25.33
N ALA A 101 -10.86 -9.50 24.07
CA ALA A 101 -10.77 -10.90 23.67
C ALA A 101 -9.32 -11.42 23.49
N GLY A 102 -8.36 -10.50 23.32
CA GLY A 102 -6.96 -10.81 23.02
C GLY A 102 -6.80 -11.45 21.63
N PRO A 103 -5.84 -12.37 21.44
CA PRO A 103 -5.55 -12.99 20.14
C PRO A 103 -6.71 -13.73 19.48
N ARG A 104 -7.72 -14.14 20.27
CA ARG A 104 -8.91 -14.83 19.76
C ARG A 104 -9.78 -13.95 18.87
N VAL A 105 -9.63 -12.62 18.94
CA VAL A 105 -10.45 -11.68 18.16
C VAL A 105 -10.42 -11.97 16.66
N ILE A 106 -9.29 -12.45 16.13
CA ILE A 106 -9.13 -12.78 14.71
C ILE A 106 -10.14 -13.85 14.25
N GLY A 107 -10.55 -14.75 15.15
CA GLY A 107 -11.53 -15.79 14.86
C GLY A 107 -12.99 -15.41 15.14
N MET A 108 -13.25 -14.23 15.72
CA MET A 108 -14.59 -13.80 16.15
C MET A 108 -15.39 -13.20 14.98
N LEU A 109 -15.50 -13.91 13.86
CA LEU A 109 -16.15 -13.41 12.64
C LEU A 109 -17.66 -13.18 12.77
N ALA A 110 -18.29 -13.67 13.83
CA ALA A 110 -19.67 -13.33 14.17
C ALA A 110 -19.82 -11.85 14.60
N GLU A 111 -18.74 -11.22 15.06
CA GLU A 111 -18.73 -9.80 15.42
C GLU A 111 -18.59 -8.94 14.16
N PRO A 112 -19.54 -8.02 13.87
CA PRO A 112 -19.49 -7.20 12.66
C PRO A 112 -18.18 -6.41 12.46
N PRO A 113 -17.59 -5.77 13.49
CA PRO A 113 -16.30 -5.07 13.32
C PRO A 113 -15.15 -5.99 12.92
N VAL A 114 -15.15 -7.25 13.37
CA VAL A 114 -14.12 -8.23 13.04
C VAL A 114 -14.30 -8.72 11.60
N SER A 115 -15.53 -9.04 11.20
CA SER A 115 -15.83 -9.41 9.81
C SER A 115 -15.46 -8.28 8.85
N ARG A 116 -15.78 -7.03 9.21
CA ARG A 116 -15.44 -5.84 8.43
C ARG A 116 -13.92 -5.70 8.25
N MET A 117 -13.14 -5.88 9.31
CA MET A 117 -11.67 -5.85 9.20
C MET A 117 -11.12 -6.95 8.27
N LEU A 118 -11.71 -8.14 8.27
CA LEU A 118 -11.31 -9.21 7.34
C LEU A 118 -11.63 -8.85 5.89
N GLU A 119 -12.78 -8.21 5.62
CA GLU A 119 -13.14 -7.73 4.28
C GLU A 119 -12.16 -6.67 3.78
N ILE A 120 -11.82 -5.70 4.63
CA ILE A 120 -10.83 -4.66 4.34
C ILE A 120 -9.48 -5.31 3.98
N ARG A 121 -9.01 -6.24 4.83
CA ARG A 121 -7.75 -6.96 4.59
C ARG A 121 -7.75 -7.70 3.25
N ARG A 122 -8.87 -8.36 2.91
CA ARG A 122 -9.01 -9.06 1.63
C ARG A 122 -9.05 -8.11 0.45
N ALA A 123 -9.74 -6.97 0.56
CA ALA A 123 -9.82 -5.98 -0.51
C ALA A 123 -8.43 -5.44 -0.87
N VAL A 124 -7.68 -4.95 0.12
CA VAL A 124 -6.33 -4.41 -0.04
C VAL A 124 -5.35 -5.51 -0.48
N GLY A 125 -5.39 -6.68 0.17
CA GLY A 125 -4.52 -7.81 -0.16
C GLY A 125 -4.73 -8.33 -1.59
N ASN A 126 -5.98 -8.51 -2.02
CA ASN A 126 -6.29 -8.93 -3.38
C ASN A 126 -5.81 -7.88 -4.39
N GLU A 127 -5.89 -6.60 -4.08
CA GLU A 127 -5.37 -5.56 -4.94
C GLU A 127 -3.84 -5.62 -5.08
N ILE A 128 -3.11 -5.79 -3.98
CA ILE A 128 -1.66 -6.04 -3.99
C ILE A 128 -1.34 -7.24 -4.89
N HIS A 129 -2.03 -8.36 -4.72
CA HIS A 129 -1.81 -9.56 -5.54
C HIS A 129 -2.05 -9.30 -7.04
N HIS A 130 -3.14 -8.64 -7.40
CA HIS A 130 -3.40 -8.28 -8.79
C HIS A 130 -2.28 -7.41 -9.37
N PHE A 131 -1.81 -6.39 -8.64
CA PHE A 131 -0.75 -5.52 -9.16
C PHE A 131 0.62 -6.19 -9.25
N ARG A 132 0.91 -7.20 -8.41
CA ARG A 132 2.09 -8.05 -8.58
C ARG A 132 2.06 -8.82 -9.90
N GLU A 133 0.88 -9.21 -10.39
CA GLU A 133 0.70 -9.95 -11.64
C GLU A 133 0.60 -9.04 -12.87
N PHE A 134 -0.01 -7.86 -12.70
CA PHE A 134 -0.34 -6.95 -13.81
C PHE A 134 0.67 -5.83 -14.02
N ALA A 135 1.58 -5.58 -13.08
CA ALA A 135 2.63 -4.58 -13.26
C ALA A 135 3.40 -4.83 -14.57
N ARG A 136 3.60 -3.75 -15.32
CA ARG A 136 4.45 -3.70 -16.52
C ARG A 136 5.50 -2.64 -16.31
N PHE A 137 6.71 -2.94 -16.73
CA PHE A 137 7.86 -2.05 -16.60
C PHE A 137 8.30 -1.62 -18.01
N ASN A 138 8.40 -0.31 -18.21
CA ASN A 138 9.00 0.29 -19.39
C ASN A 138 10.48 0.55 -19.10
N SER A 139 11.34 0.07 -19.99
CA SER A 139 12.78 0.28 -19.92
C SER A 139 13.15 1.65 -20.51
N ILE A 140 13.86 2.47 -19.74
CA ILE A 140 14.50 3.71 -20.20
C ILE A 140 15.98 3.42 -20.36
N ASP A 141 16.49 3.59 -21.59
CA ASP A 141 17.89 3.37 -21.97
C ASP A 141 18.47 2.01 -21.52
N ASN A 142 17.64 0.98 -21.30
CA ASN A 142 18.03 -0.32 -20.75
C ASN A 142 18.76 -0.24 -19.41
N LYS A 143 18.42 0.76 -18.60
CA LYS A 143 19.04 1.01 -17.29
C LYS A 143 18.04 1.19 -16.17
N VAL A 144 16.91 1.87 -16.43
CA VAL A 144 15.90 2.17 -15.41
C VAL A 144 14.56 1.66 -15.87
N TYR A 145 13.87 0.94 -15.00
CA TYR A 145 12.54 0.41 -15.23
C TYR A 145 11.49 1.27 -14.53
N VAL A 146 10.51 1.73 -15.30
CA VAL A 146 9.42 2.57 -14.79
C VAL A 146 8.11 1.80 -14.92
N CYS A 147 7.38 1.67 -13.81
CA CYS A 147 6.07 1.03 -13.78
C CYS A 147 5.02 2.02 -13.30
N HIS A 148 3.94 2.16 -14.06
CA HIS A 148 2.78 2.98 -13.70
C HIS A 148 1.64 2.11 -13.20
N LEU A 149 1.07 2.47 -12.05
CA LEU A 149 -0.10 1.83 -11.46
C LEU A 149 -1.14 2.89 -11.06
N GLU A 150 -2.42 2.56 -11.21
CA GLU A 150 -3.55 3.37 -10.74
C GLU A 150 -4.34 2.62 -9.67
N PRO A 151 -3.75 2.26 -8.52
CA PRO A 151 -4.44 1.47 -7.51
C PRO A 151 -5.56 2.28 -6.83
N LYS A 152 -6.60 1.57 -6.37
CA LYS A 152 -7.62 2.18 -5.51
C LYS A 152 -7.04 2.45 -4.13
N HIS A 153 -6.40 1.47 -3.49
CA HIS A 153 -5.82 1.59 -2.16
C HIS A 153 -4.31 1.91 -2.24
N ASP A 154 -3.71 2.37 -1.15
CA ASP A 154 -2.27 2.68 -1.10
C ASP A 154 -1.46 1.38 -1.00
N VAL A 155 -1.11 0.80 -2.14
CA VAL A 155 -0.52 -0.56 -2.22
C VAL A 155 0.84 -0.63 -2.89
N ILE A 156 1.33 0.48 -3.46
CA ILE A 156 2.50 0.42 -4.36
C ILE A 156 3.79 0.04 -3.62
N TYR A 157 3.88 0.33 -2.31
CA TYR A 157 5.01 -0.10 -1.49
C TYR A 157 5.09 -1.63 -1.38
N GLN A 158 3.97 -2.30 -1.11
CA GLN A 158 3.90 -3.76 -0.97
C GLN A 158 4.04 -4.49 -2.32
N VAL A 159 3.72 -3.80 -3.41
CA VAL A 159 4.01 -4.27 -4.77
C VAL A 159 5.51 -4.12 -5.05
N ALA A 160 6.12 -2.98 -4.73
CA ALA A 160 7.54 -2.73 -4.93
C ALA A 160 8.43 -3.69 -4.11
N GLU A 161 8.05 -4.00 -2.86
CA GLU A 161 8.73 -5.00 -2.03
C GLU A 161 8.84 -6.36 -2.74
N HIS A 162 7.75 -6.79 -3.39
CA HIS A 162 7.75 -8.04 -4.16
C HIS A 162 8.73 -8.02 -5.34
N PHE A 163 8.86 -6.87 -6.02
CA PHE A 163 9.77 -6.72 -7.14
C PHE A 163 11.22 -6.49 -6.71
N ALA A 164 11.47 -5.90 -5.55
CA ALA A 164 12.81 -5.76 -4.98
C ALA A 164 13.46 -7.12 -4.75
N ASP A 165 12.69 -8.11 -4.27
CA ASP A 165 13.18 -9.48 -4.11
C ASP A 165 13.48 -10.19 -5.45
N ARG A 166 12.75 -9.82 -6.52
CA ARG A 166 12.84 -10.47 -7.83
C ARG A 166 13.85 -9.82 -8.77
N MET A 167 14.06 -8.52 -8.64
CA MET A 167 14.94 -7.69 -9.45
C MET A 167 15.85 -6.83 -8.55
N PRO A 168 16.63 -7.46 -7.64
CA PRO A 168 17.36 -6.75 -6.58
C PRO A 168 18.52 -5.90 -7.08
N ASP A 169 18.97 -6.11 -8.32
CA ASP A 169 20.10 -5.38 -8.90
C ASP A 169 19.64 -4.29 -9.89
N GLU A 170 18.36 -4.30 -10.26
CA GLU A 170 17.80 -3.38 -11.25
C GLU A 170 17.37 -2.05 -10.60
N TYR A 171 17.57 -0.96 -11.34
CA TYR A 171 16.98 0.33 -10.99
C TYR A 171 15.54 0.33 -11.44
N PHE A 172 14.60 0.40 -10.49
CA PHE A 172 13.21 0.52 -10.85
C PHE A 172 12.46 1.50 -9.96
N MET A 173 11.37 2.03 -10.49
CA MET A 173 10.40 2.78 -9.72
C MET A 173 8.99 2.35 -10.08
N ILE A 174 8.12 2.34 -9.07
CA ILE A 174 6.68 2.09 -9.23
C ILE A 174 5.95 3.36 -8.83
N LEU A 175 5.17 3.92 -9.75
CA LEU A 175 4.41 5.14 -9.56
C LEU A 175 2.95 4.81 -9.22
N ASP A 176 2.40 5.55 -8.27
CA ASP A 176 0.96 5.67 -8.08
C ASP A 176 0.48 6.93 -8.84
N ASP A 177 -0.18 6.72 -9.96
CA ASP A 177 -0.69 7.76 -10.85
C ASP A 177 -1.79 8.63 -10.20
N ASN A 178 -2.50 8.09 -9.20
CA ASN A 178 -3.55 8.79 -8.47
C ASN A 178 -2.95 9.66 -7.35
N ARG A 179 -2.07 9.06 -6.53
CA ARG A 179 -1.46 9.71 -5.35
C ARG A 179 -0.20 10.51 -5.68
N LYS A 180 0.31 10.42 -6.91
CA LYS A 180 1.46 11.19 -7.44
C LYS A 180 2.74 11.03 -6.62
N TYR A 181 3.01 9.81 -6.17
CA TYR A 181 4.30 9.48 -5.57
C TYR A 181 4.83 8.17 -6.15
N ALA A 182 6.12 7.93 -5.95
CA ALA A 182 6.78 6.72 -6.41
C ALA A 182 7.50 6.01 -5.26
N VAL A 183 7.55 4.68 -5.35
CA VAL A 183 8.52 3.86 -4.60
C VAL A 183 9.72 3.65 -5.51
N ILE A 184 10.90 4.05 -5.03
CA ILE A 184 12.15 3.96 -5.80
C ILE A 184 13.02 2.86 -5.20
N HIS A 185 13.42 1.93 -6.05
CA HIS A 185 14.40 0.90 -5.75
C HIS A 185 15.78 1.33 -6.28
N PRO A 186 16.80 1.43 -5.41
CA PRO A 186 18.10 2.00 -5.77
C PRO A 186 19.01 1.08 -6.60
N GLY A 187 18.57 -0.15 -6.93
CA GLY A 187 19.35 -1.14 -7.66
C GLY A 187 20.67 -1.52 -7.00
N LYS A 188 21.47 -2.33 -7.69
CA LYS A 188 22.89 -2.51 -7.40
C LYS A 188 23.70 -2.39 -8.69
N HIS A 189 23.92 -1.18 -9.19
CA HIS A 189 25.18 -1.01 -9.92
C HIS A 189 26.32 -1.05 -8.90
N TYR A 190 26.94 -2.23 -8.77
CA TYR A 190 28.38 -2.27 -8.58
C TYR A 190 28.98 -1.43 -9.71
N SER A 191 29.50 -0.25 -9.38
CA SER A 191 30.34 0.50 -10.30
C SER A 191 31.53 -0.39 -10.64
N GLY A 192 31.54 -0.92 -11.87
CA GLY A 192 32.55 -1.86 -12.39
C GLY A 192 33.96 -1.28 -12.53
N GLN A 193 34.35 -0.30 -11.71
CA GLN A 193 35.72 0.18 -11.56
C GLN A 193 36.21 0.15 -10.09
N GLN A 194 35.42 -0.40 -9.16
CA GLN A 194 35.86 -0.67 -7.77
C GLN A 194 35.86 -2.16 -7.39
N ALA A 195 35.59 -3.07 -8.33
CA ALA A 195 35.47 -4.51 -8.07
C ALA A 195 36.80 -5.23 -7.76
N ASP A 196 37.95 -4.60 -8.00
CA ASP A 196 39.26 -5.24 -7.78
C ASP A 196 39.86 -4.99 -6.37
N ARG A 197 39.19 -4.26 -5.47
CA ARG A 197 39.71 -3.97 -4.12
C ARG A 197 38.94 -4.56 -2.93
N GLU A 198 37.89 -5.33 -3.14
CA GLU A 198 37.07 -5.84 -2.02
C GLU A 198 37.03 -7.36 -1.95
N ARG A 199 38.21 -8.00 -1.91
CA ARG A 199 38.36 -9.39 -1.43
C ARG A 199 38.78 -9.51 0.04
N GLU A 200 38.91 -8.39 0.74
CA GLU A 200 39.09 -8.37 2.18
C GLU A 200 38.21 -7.25 2.72
N ILE A 201 37.15 -7.57 3.46
CA ILE A 201 36.69 -6.87 4.68
C ILE A 201 35.49 -7.64 5.24
N SER A 202 35.52 -7.77 6.56
CA SER A 202 34.80 -8.63 7.49
C SER A 202 33.26 -8.61 7.45
N GLU A 203 32.65 -9.51 8.24
CA GLU A 203 31.21 -9.62 8.53
C GLU A 203 30.50 -8.29 8.83
N GLN A 204 31.23 -7.24 9.24
CA GLN A 204 30.74 -5.86 9.39
C GLN A 204 30.17 -5.26 8.10
N ASN A 205 30.70 -5.62 6.92
CA ASN A 205 30.19 -5.15 5.63
C ASN A 205 28.86 -5.81 5.23
N ARG A 206 28.51 -6.97 5.81
CA ARG A 206 27.21 -7.63 5.58
C ARG A 206 26.07 -6.79 6.15
N TYR A 207 26.29 -6.21 7.33
CA TYR A 207 25.34 -5.33 8.01
C TYR A 207 25.13 -4.00 7.26
N MET A 208 26.18 -3.43 6.66
CA MET A 208 26.06 -2.24 5.81
C MET A 208 25.40 -2.54 4.46
N LYS A 209 25.61 -3.75 3.89
CA LYS A 209 24.93 -4.24 2.68
C LYS A 209 23.42 -4.41 2.85
N GLU A 210 22.95 -4.87 4.01
CA GLU A 210 21.51 -4.99 4.33
C GLU A 210 20.82 -3.63 4.49
N LYS A 211 21.56 -2.60 4.90
CA LYS A 211 20.99 -1.27 5.19
C LYS A 211 20.98 -0.32 3.98
N ALA A 212 21.80 -0.58 2.96
CA ALA A 212 21.91 0.22 1.73
C ALA A 212 20.83 -0.08 0.66
N GLN A 213 19.98 -1.09 0.87
CA GLN A 213 18.90 -1.51 -0.03
C GLN A 213 17.51 -1.03 0.41
N LYS A 214 17.40 0.14 1.05
CA LYS A 214 16.08 0.64 1.44
C LYS A 214 15.48 1.40 0.28
N MET A 215 14.48 0.79 -0.35
CA MET A 215 13.53 1.52 -1.18
C MET A 215 13.01 2.73 -0.40
N TYR A 216 12.75 3.83 -1.10
CA TYR A 216 12.21 5.03 -0.48
C TYR A 216 11.05 5.58 -1.28
N LEU A 217 10.16 6.28 -0.57
CA LEU A 217 9.03 6.98 -1.15
C LEU A 217 9.45 8.39 -1.56
N ARG A 218 8.93 8.86 -2.69
CA ARG A 218 9.15 10.21 -3.18
C ARG A 218 7.87 10.76 -3.79
N GLU A 219 7.40 11.89 -3.26
CA GLU A 219 6.36 12.70 -3.90
C GLU A 219 6.90 13.30 -5.20
N LEU A 220 6.04 13.33 -6.23
CA LEU A 220 6.37 13.84 -7.55
C LEU A 220 5.59 15.12 -7.82
N SER A 221 6.25 16.11 -8.40
CA SER A 221 5.58 17.28 -8.94
C SER A 221 4.74 16.92 -10.17
N ASP A 222 3.77 17.77 -10.51
CA ASP A 222 2.93 17.58 -11.69
C ASP A 222 3.75 17.54 -12.99
N GLU A 223 4.84 18.32 -13.06
CA GLU A 223 5.76 18.33 -14.20
C GLU A 223 6.57 17.03 -14.31
N GLU A 224 7.07 16.52 -13.19
CA GLU A 224 7.76 15.22 -13.14
C GLU A 224 6.81 14.10 -13.53
N MET A 225 5.58 14.12 -13.01
CA MET A 225 4.56 13.12 -13.33
C MET A 225 4.22 13.15 -14.83
N LYS A 226 4.08 14.34 -15.42
CA LYS A 226 3.82 14.50 -16.85
C LYS A 226 4.97 13.93 -17.69
N THR A 227 6.21 14.17 -17.28
CA THR A 227 7.40 13.64 -17.94
C THR A 227 7.46 12.12 -17.84
N LEU A 228 7.25 11.56 -16.64
CA LEU A 228 7.32 10.12 -16.41
C LEU A 228 6.20 9.35 -17.14
N ARG A 229 4.99 9.90 -17.26
CA ARG A 229 3.92 9.29 -18.07
C ARG A 229 4.30 9.09 -19.55
N GLN A 230 5.26 9.85 -20.09
CA GLN A 230 5.72 9.65 -21.48
C GLN A 230 6.49 8.33 -21.65
N THR A 231 6.98 7.74 -20.55
CA THR A 231 7.73 6.49 -20.59
C THR A 231 6.87 5.31 -21.05
N GLU A 232 5.55 5.37 -20.83
CA GLU A 232 4.59 4.37 -21.34
C GLU A 232 4.47 4.37 -22.87
N LEU A 233 4.82 5.50 -23.53
CA LEU A 233 4.81 5.61 -24.98
C LEU A 233 6.09 5.08 -25.62
N LEU A 234 7.12 4.76 -24.82
CA LEU A 234 8.34 4.15 -25.32
C LEU A 234 8.04 2.70 -25.72
N LYS A 235 8.07 2.46 -27.04
CA LYS A 235 7.99 1.12 -27.61
C LYS A 235 9.41 0.58 -27.79
N ASP A 236 9.66 -0.60 -27.25
CA ASP A 236 10.89 -1.35 -27.50
C ASP A 236 10.67 -2.45 -28.55
N GLU A 237 11.74 -3.14 -28.94
CA GLU A 237 11.69 -4.26 -29.89
C GLU A 237 10.80 -5.41 -29.38
N TYR A 238 10.60 -5.52 -28.06
CA TYR A 238 9.82 -6.58 -27.43
C TYR A 238 8.32 -6.27 -27.36
N THR A 239 7.92 -5.01 -27.50
CA THR A 239 6.53 -4.57 -27.34
C THR A 239 5.61 -5.28 -28.35
N GLU A 240 5.96 -5.26 -29.64
CA GLU A 240 5.15 -5.91 -30.67
C GLU A 240 5.31 -7.44 -30.66
N LEU A 241 6.47 -7.96 -30.24
CA LEU A 241 6.67 -9.39 -30.03
C LEU A 241 5.76 -9.92 -28.91
N TRP A 242 5.63 -9.19 -27.81
CA TRP A 242 4.73 -9.52 -26.71
C TRP A 242 3.28 -9.53 -27.16
N LYS A 243 2.82 -8.49 -27.88
CA LYS A 243 1.46 -8.45 -28.44
C LYS A 243 1.20 -9.63 -29.38
N THR A 244 2.15 -9.94 -30.26
CA THR A 244 2.06 -11.09 -31.16
C THR A 244 1.94 -12.40 -30.38
N PHE A 245 2.80 -12.60 -29.37
CA PHE A 245 2.74 -13.77 -28.50
C PHE A 245 1.39 -13.89 -27.79
N PHE A 246 0.94 -12.81 -27.14
CA PHE A 246 -0.31 -12.74 -26.39
C PHE A 246 -1.53 -13.12 -27.25
N HIS A 247 -1.60 -12.60 -28.48
CA HIS A 247 -2.67 -12.95 -29.41
C HIS A 247 -2.56 -14.38 -29.93
N THR A 248 -1.35 -14.89 -30.16
CA THR A 248 -1.12 -16.23 -30.74
C THR A 248 -1.43 -17.35 -29.76
N ILE A 249 -1.12 -17.19 -28.47
CA ILE A 249 -1.43 -18.21 -27.46
C ILE A 249 -2.93 -18.25 -27.08
N GLY A 250 -3.68 -17.22 -27.45
CA GLY A 250 -5.11 -17.10 -27.16
C GLY A 250 -5.93 -18.11 -27.97
N ILE A 251 -6.69 -18.97 -27.29
CA ILE A 251 -7.64 -19.88 -27.94
C ILE A 251 -8.95 -19.11 -28.19
N GLU A 252 -9.21 -18.71 -29.44
CA GLU A 252 -10.39 -17.91 -29.82
C GLU A 252 -11.71 -18.53 -29.33
N GLN A 253 -11.85 -19.86 -29.38
CA GLN A 253 -13.06 -20.56 -28.92
C GLN A 253 -13.26 -20.48 -27.39
N ARG A 254 -12.24 -20.12 -26.61
CA ARG A 254 -12.29 -19.96 -25.14
C ARG A 254 -12.38 -18.50 -24.69
N LYS A 255 -12.51 -17.56 -25.63
CA LYS A 255 -12.56 -16.13 -25.34
C LYS A 255 -13.84 -15.80 -24.56
N ASN A 256 -13.67 -15.41 -23.30
CA ASN A 256 -14.76 -14.97 -22.43
C ASN A 256 -14.45 -13.58 -21.86
N PRO A 257 -14.92 -12.50 -22.51
CA PRO A 257 -14.66 -11.14 -22.06
C PRO A 257 -15.19 -10.86 -20.65
N THR A 258 -16.32 -11.46 -20.27
CA THR A 258 -16.90 -11.29 -18.92
C THR A 258 -15.99 -11.87 -17.85
N CYS A 259 -15.53 -13.11 -18.02
CA CYS A 259 -14.58 -13.75 -17.11
C CYS A 259 -13.25 -12.96 -17.05
N GLN A 260 -12.72 -12.54 -18.20
CA GLN A 260 -11.50 -11.74 -18.25
C GLN A 260 -11.66 -10.40 -17.51
N ARG A 261 -12.81 -9.74 -17.60
CA ARG A 261 -13.09 -8.49 -16.88
C ARG A 261 -13.21 -8.69 -15.37
N ASN A 262 -13.67 -9.86 -14.92
CA ASN A 262 -13.70 -10.18 -13.49
C ASN A 262 -12.30 -10.45 -12.93
N LEU A 263 -11.43 -11.13 -13.70
CA LEU A 263 -10.07 -11.46 -13.28
C LEU A 263 -9.09 -10.29 -13.44
N MET A 264 -9.23 -9.51 -14.51
CA MET A 264 -8.44 -8.32 -14.79
C MET A 264 -9.41 -7.17 -15.13
N PRO A 265 -9.89 -6.41 -14.14
CA PRO A 265 -10.78 -5.28 -14.34
C PRO A 265 -10.23 -4.26 -15.35
N ILE A 266 -11.12 -3.64 -16.13
CA ILE A 266 -10.73 -2.74 -17.24
C ILE A 266 -9.84 -1.60 -16.76
N TRP A 267 -10.16 -1.01 -15.62
CA TRP A 267 -9.39 0.10 -15.06
C TRP A 267 -7.94 -0.29 -14.70
N LYS A 268 -7.65 -1.57 -14.41
CA LYS A 268 -6.28 -2.08 -14.19
C LYS A 268 -5.50 -2.33 -15.49
N ARG A 269 -6.15 -2.31 -16.65
CA ARG A 269 -5.53 -2.63 -17.94
C ARG A 269 -4.86 -1.44 -18.61
N LYS A 270 -5.02 -0.24 -18.07
CA LYS A 270 -4.55 1.01 -18.67
C LYS A 270 -3.05 0.96 -19.01
N HIS A 271 -2.26 0.42 -18.10
CA HIS A 271 -0.79 0.30 -18.21
C HIS A 271 -0.33 -1.07 -18.75
N ALA A 272 -1.25 -1.91 -19.19
CA ALA A 272 -0.93 -3.26 -19.67
C ALA A 272 -0.68 -3.25 -21.18
N VAL A 273 0.56 -3.58 -21.57
CA VAL A 273 1.08 -3.53 -22.95
C VAL A 273 0.16 -4.20 -23.96
N GLU A 274 -0.38 -5.38 -23.62
CA GLU A 274 -1.28 -6.17 -24.48
C GLU A 274 -2.65 -5.51 -24.77
N PHE A 275 -3.04 -4.49 -24.01
CA PHE A 275 -4.30 -3.75 -24.21
C PHE A 275 -4.09 -2.33 -24.74
N MET A 276 -2.85 -1.88 -24.89
CA MET A 276 -2.51 -0.57 -25.45
C MET A 276 -2.70 -0.55 -26.96
N GLN A 277 -3.40 0.47 -27.47
CA GLN A 277 -3.61 0.73 -28.90
C GLN A 277 -2.37 1.37 -29.54
#